data_AF-A0A3N7FAJ5-F1
#
_entry.id   AF-A0A3N7FAJ5-F1
#
_cell.length_a   1.000
_cell.length_b   1.000
_cell.length_c   1.000
_cell.angle_alpha   90.00
_cell.angle_beta   90.00
_cell.angle_gamma   90.00
#
_symmetry.space_group_name_H-M   'P 1'
#
loop_
_entity.id
_entity.type
_entity.pdbx_description
1 polymer ?
#
loop_
_entity_poly.entity_id
_entity_poly.type
_entity_poly.pdbx_seq_one_letter_code
_entity_poly.pdbx_strand_id
1 'polypeptide(L)'
;MQMEKEMNGLLVLAMVSMLCSFGISKECTNIPTQLSSHSFRYELLSSQNETWKEEMFEHYHLIPTDDSAWSSLLPRKILREEDEHSWEMMYRNLKSPLKSSGNFLNEMSLHNVRLDPSSIHWKAQQTNLEYLLMLDVNNLVWSFRKTAGSSTPGKAYGGWEKPDSELRGHFVGHYLSASAQMWASTHNETLKKKMSAVVSALSACQVKMGTGYLSAFPSELFDRFEAIKPVWAPYYTIHKILAGLLDQYTLADNAQALKMVKWMVDYFYNRVRNVITNYSVERHYLSLNEETGGMNDVLYKLFSITGDPKHLVLAHPV
;
A
#
# COMPACT_ATOMS: atom_id res chain seq x y z
N MET A 1 -23.25 -46.51 49.64
CA MET A 1 -21.92 -46.62 48.99
C MET A 1 -22.00 -46.76 47.46
N GLN A 2 -22.99 -47.47 46.87
CA GLN A 2 -23.15 -47.57 45.41
C GLN A 2 -23.74 -46.28 44.78
N MET A 3 -24.79 -45.70 45.39
CA MET A 3 -25.44 -44.47 44.92
C MET A 3 -24.53 -43.22 44.91
N GLU A 4 -23.60 -43.15 45.85
CA GLU A 4 -22.68 -42.00 45.99
C GLU A 4 -21.61 -41.99 44.89
N LYS A 5 -21.23 -43.16 44.37
CA LYS A 5 -20.31 -43.30 43.24
C LYS A 5 -20.97 -42.90 41.92
N GLU A 6 -22.25 -43.22 41.72
CA GLU A 6 -22.97 -42.85 40.51
C GLU A 6 -23.27 -41.34 40.46
N MET A 7 -23.60 -40.73 41.59
CA MET A 7 -23.84 -39.28 41.68
C MET A 7 -22.56 -38.46 41.44
N ASN A 8 -21.41 -38.92 41.95
CA ASN A 8 -20.11 -38.30 41.65
C ASN A 8 -19.67 -38.52 40.20
N GLY A 9 -19.99 -39.66 39.60
CA GLY A 9 -19.71 -39.92 38.18
C GLY A 9 -20.48 -38.97 37.25
N LEU A 10 -21.76 -38.73 37.53
CA LEU A 10 -22.58 -37.77 36.77
C LEU A 10 -22.12 -36.31 36.96
N LEU A 11 -21.71 -35.92 38.16
CA LEU A 11 -21.19 -34.57 38.44
C LEU A 11 -19.85 -34.30 37.74
N VAL A 12 -18.96 -35.29 37.66
CA VAL A 12 -17.70 -35.17 36.93
C VAL A 12 -17.95 -35.11 35.42
N LEU A 13 -18.85 -35.92 34.88
CA LEU A 13 -19.24 -35.86 33.46
C LEU A 13 -19.91 -34.52 33.09
N ALA A 14 -20.73 -33.96 33.98
CA ALA A 14 -21.34 -32.64 33.78
C ALA A 14 -20.31 -31.50 33.84
N MET A 15 -19.32 -31.57 34.75
CA MET A 15 -18.23 -30.58 34.82
C MET A 15 -17.27 -30.68 33.63
N VAL A 16 -16.95 -31.88 33.15
CA VAL A 16 -16.11 -32.06 31.93
C VAL A 16 -16.87 -31.59 30.69
N SER A 17 -18.18 -31.81 30.62
CA SER A 17 -19.06 -31.30 29.56
C SER A 17 -19.12 -29.76 29.55
N MET A 18 -19.26 -29.13 30.73
CA MET A 18 -19.28 -27.66 30.87
C MET A 18 -17.92 -27.00 30.61
N LEU A 19 -16.80 -27.69 30.89
CA LEU A 19 -15.46 -27.18 30.59
C LEU A 19 -15.05 -27.37 29.12
N CYS A 20 -15.73 -28.25 28.39
CA CYS A 20 -15.50 -28.49 26.96
C CYS A 20 -16.43 -27.69 26.03
N SER A 21 -17.35 -26.89 26.57
CA SER A 21 -18.26 -26.07 25.76
C SER A 21 -17.76 -24.62 25.67
N PHE A 22 -17.42 -24.22 24.43
CA PHE A 22 -17.14 -22.86 23.95
C PHE A 22 -15.75 -22.26 24.25
N GLY A 23 -14.70 -22.99 23.92
CA GLY A 23 -13.56 -22.37 23.25
C GLY A 23 -13.83 -22.32 21.75
N ILE A 24 -14.47 -21.27 21.24
CA ILE A 24 -14.42 -20.99 19.79
C ILE A 24 -12.98 -20.56 19.51
N SER A 25 -12.13 -21.53 19.23
CA SER A 25 -10.88 -21.26 18.53
C SER A 25 -11.28 -20.54 17.26
N LYS A 26 -10.94 -19.24 17.13
CA LYS A 26 -11.04 -18.54 15.84
C LYS A 26 -10.19 -19.34 14.87
N GLU A 27 -10.87 -20.11 14.02
CA GLU A 27 -10.23 -20.77 12.90
C GLU A 27 -9.70 -19.63 12.03
N CYS A 28 -8.38 -19.47 11.99
CA CYS A 28 -7.76 -18.54 11.06
C CYS A 28 -8.02 -19.12 9.67
N THR A 29 -9.12 -18.71 9.05
CA THR A 29 -9.43 -19.02 7.65
C THR A 29 -8.51 -18.20 6.76
N ASN A 30 -7.20 -18.45 6.85
CA ASN A 30 -6.21 -18.03 5.87
C ASN A 30 -6.33 -18.86 4.58
N ILE A 31 -7.55 -19.31 4.22
CA ILE A 31 -7.82 -19.89 2.92
C ILE A 31 -7.85 -18.71 1.95
N PRO A 32 -6.89 -18.58 1.02
CA PRO A 32 -6.93 -17.51 0.03
C PRO A 32 -8.27 -17.62 -0.71
N THR A 33 -9.14 -16.63 -0.58
CA THR A 33 -10.37 -16.57 -1.36
C THR A 33 -10.00 -16.43 -2.84
N GLN A 34 -10.86 -16.83 -3.78
CA GLN A 34 -10.60 -16.60 -5.21
C GLN A 34 -10.34 -15.12 -5.52
N LEU A 35 -10.91 -14.23 -4.69
CA LEU A 35 -10.73 -12.78 -4.71
C LEU A 35 -9.33 -12.29 -4.28
N SER A 36 -8.46 -13.17 -3.77
CA SER A 36 -7.04 -12.86 -3.57
C SER A 36 -6.22 -12.89 -4.88
N SER A 37 -6.74 -13.54 -5.93
CA SER A 37 -6.09 -13.58 -7.24
C SER A 37 -6.41 -12.32 -8.05
N HIS A 38 -5.39 -11.54 -8.40
CA HIS A 38 -5.57 -10.37 -9.26
C HIS A 38 -6.16 -10.73 -10.63
N SER A 39 -5.80 -11.87 -11.21
CA SER A 39 -6.36 -12.32 -12.49
C SER A 39 -7.85 -12.63 -12.37
N PHE A 40 -8.25 -13.31 -11.29
CA PHE A 40 -9.67 -13.58 -11.04
C PHE A 40 -10.46 -12.28 -10.80
N ARG A 41 -9.90 -11.35 -10.01
CA ARG A 41 -10.51 -10.03 -9.80
C ARG A 41 -10.64 -9.26 -11.11
N TYR A 42 -9.63 -9.30 -11.97
CA TYR A 42 -9.69 -8.69 -13.29
C TYR A 42 -10.87 -9.25 -14.10
N GLU A 43 -10.99 -10.57 -14.18
CA GLU A 43 -12.08 -11.25 -14.88
C GLU A 43 -13.43 -10.87 -14.30
N LEU A 44 -13.59 -10.94 -12.98
CA LEU A 44 -14.80 -10.58 -12.25
C LEU A 44 -15.23 -9.13 -12.52
N LEU A 45 -14.32 -8.17 -12.36
CA LEU A 45 -14.60 -6.75 -12.53
C LEU A 45 -14.82 -6.36 -14.00
N SER A 46 -14.19 -7.08 -14.93
CA SER A 46 -14.39 -6.89 -16.38
C SER A 46 -15.66 -7.54 -16.92
N SER A 47 -16.29 -8.43 -16.14
CA SER A 47 -17.51 -9.12 -16.52
C SER A 47 -18.70 -8.17 -16.61
N GLN A 48 -19.66 -8.50 -17.47
CA GLN A 48 -20.97 -7.83 -17.55
C GLN A 48 -22.04 -8.52 -16.66
N ASN A 49 -21.67 -9.61 -15.98
CA ASN A 49 -22.57 -10.37 -15.13
C ASN A 49 -22.60 -9.76 -13.71
N GLU A 50 -23.55 -8.85 -13.46
CA GLU A 50 -23.69 -8.17 -12.17
C GLU A 50 -24.09 -9.12 -11.04
N THR A 51 -24.90 -10.15 -11.31
CA THR A 51 -25.26 -11.15 -10.30
C THR A 51 -24.03 -11.91 -9.81
N TRP A 52 -23.13 -12.29 -10.73
CA TRP A 52 -21.88 -12.94 -10.35
C TRP A 52 -20.97 -12.02 -9.53
N LYS A 53 -20.93 -10.72 -9.84
CA LYS A 53 -20.19 -9.74 -9.01
C LYS A 53 -20.79 -9.64 -7.61
N GLU A 54 -22.11 -9.50 -7.50
CA GLU A 54 -22.82 -9.41 -6.23
C GLU A 54 -22.57 -10.64 -5.37
N GLU A 55 -22.76 -11.84 -5.92
CA GLU A 55 -22.52 -13.12 -5.22
C GLU A 55 -21.07 -13.24 -4.72
N MET A 56 -20.10 -12.84 -5.54
CA MET A 56 -18.69 -12.92 -5.13
C MET A 56 -18.34 -11.87 -4.07
N PHE A 57 -18.87 -10.65 -4.17
CA PHE A 57 -18.57 -9.57 -3.21
C PHE A 57 -19.37 -9.64 -1.91
N GLU A 58 -20.52 -10.34 -1.86
CA GLU A 58 -21.33 -10.51 -0.64
C GLU A 58 -20.55 -11.18 0.50
N HIS A 59 -19.61 -12.06 0.16
CA HIS A 59 -18.79 -12.79 1.13
C HIS A 59 -17.41 -12.17 1.35
N TYR A 60 -17.16 -10.94 0.87
CA TYR A 60 -15.83 -10.35 0.79
C TYR A 60 -15.34 -9.64 2.08
N HIS A 61 -15.88 -9.99 3.24
CA HIS A 61 -15.47 -9.38 4.50
C HIS A 61 -14.83 -10.43 5.42
N LEU A 62 -13.50 -10.39 5.47
CA LEU A 62 -12.67 -11.42 6.11
C LEU A 62 -12.69 -11.41 7.64
N ILE A 63 -13.41 -10.48 8.31
CA ILE A 63 -13.39 -10.41 9.77
C ILE A 63 -14.79 -10.04 10.31
N PRO A 64 -15.47 -10.95 11.03
CA PRO A 64 -16.53 -10.58 11.97
C PRO A 64 -15.94 -9.68 13.07
N THR A 65 -16.48 -8.48 13.21
CA THR A 65 -16.00 -7.47 14.16
C THR A 65 -16.10 -7.97 15.59
N ASP A 66 -15.00 -7.84 16.32
CA ASP A 66 -15.02 -7.84 17.78
C ASP A 66 -14.61 -6.43 18.20
N ASP A 67 -15.62 -5.58 18.42
CA ASP A 67 -15.51 -4.15 18.76
C ASP A 67 -14.57 -3.91 19.95
N SER A 68 -14.42 -4.91 20.81
CA SER A 68 -13.57 -4.87 22.01
C SER A 68 -12.07 -4.94 21.68
N ALA A 69 -11.68 -5.69 20.65
CA ALA A 69 -10.28 -5.93 20.31
C ALA A 69 -9.64 -4.67 19.69
N TRP A 70 -10.33 -4.02 18.75
CA TRP A 70 -9.84 -2.82 18.07
C TRP A 70 -9.78 -1.60 19.00
N SER A 71 -10.78 -1.46 19.89
CA SER A 71 -10.81 -0.42 20.93
C SER A 71 -9.67 -0.52 21.94
N SER A 72 -9.01 -1.69 22.05
CA SER A 72 -7.87 -1.92 22.93
C SER A 72 -6.51 -1.61 22.29
N LEU A 73 -6.44 -1.63 20.96
CA LEU A 73 -5.22 -1.35 20.19
C LEU A 73 -5.01 0.15 19.97
N LEU A 74 -6.06 0.95 20.13
CA LEU A 74 -5.97 2.41 20.09
C LEU A 74 -5.65 2.96 21.48
N PRO A 75 -4.57 3.73 21.65
CA PRO A 75 -4.40 4.55 22.85
C PRO A 75 -5.59 5.49 22.97
N ARG A 76 -6.33 5.41 24.08
CA ARG A 76 -7.62 6.11 24.31
C ARG A 76 -7.54 7.65 24.36
N LYS A 77 -6.45 8.28 23.88
CA LYS A 77 -6.16 9.72 23.95
C LYS A 77 -5.57 10.24 22.64
N ILE A 78 -6.34 10.29 21.55
CA ILE A 78 -5.84 10.79 20.24
C ILE A 78 -6.87 11.71 19.57
N LEU A 79 -7.46 12.63 20.32
CA LEU A 79 -8.39 13.62 19.73
C LEU A 79 -8.22 15.04 20.28
N ARG A 80 -7.14 15.35 21.00
CA ARG A 80 -6.79 16.74 21.38
C ARG A 80 -5.44 17.15 20.79
N GLU A 81 -5.29 18.42 20.42
CA GLU A 81 -3.99 19.01 20.02
C GLU A 81 -2.89 18.77 21.08
N GLU A 82 -3.27 18.62 22.35
CA GLU A 82 -2.38 18.26 23.45
C GLU A 82 -1.79 16.83 23.33
N ASP A 83 -2.41 15.93 22.56
CA ASP A 83 -1.98 14.53 22.38
C ASP A 83 -0.93 14.35 21.28
N GLU A 84 -0.75 15.32 20.36
CA GLU A 84 0.40 15.32 19.43
C GLU A 84 1.71 15.37 20.23
N HIS A 85 1.75 16.15 21.32
CA HIS A 85 2.86 16.20 22.27
C HIS A 85 3.09 14.87 23.00
N SER A 86 2.03 14.10 23.26
CA SER A 86 2.11 12.80 23.93
C SER A 86 2.82 11.76 23.06
N TRP A 87 2.53 11.75 21.76
CA TRP A 87 3.21 10.88 20.80
C TRP A 87 4.66 11.30 20.55
N GLU A 88 4.93 12.60 20.41
CA GLU A 88 6.29 13.12 20.28
C GLU A 88 7.17 12.79 21.51
N MET A 89 6.60 12.82 22.71
CA MET A 89 7.31 12.43 23.94
C MET A 89 7.52 10.91 24.05
N MET A 90 6.52 10.10 23.71
CA MET A 90 6.65 8.64 23.67
C MET A 90 7.69 8.22 22.62
N TYR A 91 7.73 8.90 21.47
CA TYR A 91 8.74 8.68 20.44
C TYR A 91 10.11 9.26 20.79
N ARG A 92 10.24 10.40 21.49
CA ARG A 92 11.54 10.85 22.03
C ARG A 92 12.12 9.83 23.00
N ASN A 93 11.28 9.11 23.75
CA ASN A 93 11.71 7.98 24.57
C ASN A 93 12.13 6.76 23.74
N LEU A 94 11.50 6.48 22.59
CA LEU A 94 11.97 5.48 21.61
C LEU A 94 13.22 5.94 20.83
N LYS A 95 13.39 7.26 20.66
CA LYS A 95 14.55 7.95 20.08
C LYS A 95 15.68 8.14 21.07
N SER A 96 15.51 7.76 22.35
CA SER A 96 16.66 7.46 23.19
C SER A 96 17.44 6.46 22.38
N PRO A 97 18.67 6.80 21.93
CA PRO A 97 19.28 6.08 20.85
C PRO A 97 19.31 4.64 21.30
N LEU A 98 18.61 3.78 20.57
CA LEU A 98 19.12 2.45 20.35
C LEU A 98 20.51 2.70 19.76
N LYS A 99 21.48 2.93 20.64
CA LYS A 99 22.88 2.65 20.43
C LYS A 99 22.84 1.18 20.10
N SER A 100 22.63 0.89 18.83
CA SER A 100 23.01 -0.37 18.23
C SER A 100 24.52 -0.41 18.37
N SER A 101 24.97 -0.84 19.55
CA SER A 101 26.36 -1.08 19.88
C SER A 101 26.72 -2.47 19.37
N GLY A 102 26.60 -2.67 18.05
CA GLY A 102 26.93 -3.94 17.42
C GLY A 102 27.13 -3.74 15.92
N ASN A 103 28.15 -4.39 15.36
CA ASN A 103 28.39 -4.49 13.92
C ASN A 103 27.18 -5.15 13.23
N PHE A 104 26.14 -4.37 12.94
CA PHE A 104 24.99 -4.83 12.17
C PHE A 104 25.36 -4.81 10.68
N LEU A 105 24.86 -5.79 9.93
CA LEU A 105 25.10 -5.86 8.48
C LEU A 105 24.49 -4.63 7.81
N ASN A 106 25.27 -3.95 6.97
CA ASN A 106 24.80 -2.84 6.16
C ASN A 106 24.52 -3.33 4.74
N GLU A 107 23.41 -2.88 4.16
CA GLU A 107 23.13 -3.09 2.75
C GLU A 107 24.19 -2.40 1.88
N MET A 108 24.59 -3.07 0.80
CA MET A 108 25.49 -2.48 -0.19
C MET A 108 24.67 -1.72 -1.23
N SER A 109 25.03 -0.46 -1.46
CA SER A 109 24.39 0.35 -2.50
C SER A 109 24.53 -0.31 -3.89
N LEU A 110 23.46 -0.26 -4.68
CA LEU A 110 23.48 -0.69 -6.09
C LEU A 110 24.53 0.10 -6.91
N HIS A 111 24.84 1.33 -6.51
CA HIS A 111 25.92 2.11 -7.13
C HIS A 111 27.30 1.48 -6.98
N ASN A 112 27.50 0.64 -5.96
CA ASN A 112 28.79 0.06 -5.59
C ASN A 112 28.98 -1.38 -6.05
N VAL A 113 27.98 -1.99 -6.69
CA VAL A 113 28.02 -3.39 -7.14
C VAL A 113 27.81 -3.45 -8.65
N ARG A 114 28.69 -4.17 -9.35
CA ARG A 114 28.56 -4.45 -10.78
C ARG A 114 28.53 -5.95 -11.00
N LEU A 115 27.58 -6.38 -11.84
CA LEU A 115 27.47 -7.77 -12.24
C LEU A 115 28.51 -8.08 -13.30
N ASP A 116 29.12 -9.27 -13.21
CA ASP A 116 30.07 -9.74 -14.20
C ASP A 116 29.37 -9.94 -15.56
N PRO A 117 29.88 -9.38 -16.67
CA PRO A 117 29.27 -9.51 -18.01
C PRO A 117 29.05 -10.94 -18.49
N SER A 118 29.83 -11.91 -17.99
CA SER A 118 29.67 -13.33 -18.34
C SER A 118 28.53 -14.02 -17.58
N SER A 119 28.06 -13.42 -16.47
CA SER A 119 27.07 -14.02 -15.58
C SER A 119 25.65 -14.02 -16.16
N ILE A 120 24.83 -14.97 -15.70
CA ILE A 120 23.39 -15.00 -16.04
C ILE A 120 22.64 -13.79 -15.49
N HIS A 121 23.07 -13.24 -14.35
CA HIS A 121 22.44 -12.09 -13.71
C HIS A 121 22.67 -10.80 -14.51
N TRP A 122 23.87 -10.62 -15.07
CA TRP A 122 24.13 -9.49 -15.96
C TRP A 122 23.27 -9.56 -17.23
N LYS A 123 23.10 -10.75 -17.83
CA LYS A 123 22.20 -10.94 -18.98
C LYS A 123 20.77 -10.57 -18.63
N ALA A 124 20.26 -11.04 -17.48
CA ALA A 124 18.93 -10.67 -17.00
C ALA A 124 18.78 -9.15 -16.75
N GLN A 125 19.82 -8.51 -16.20
CA GLN A 125 19.85 -7.05 -16.03
C GLN A 125 19.77 -6.32 -17.37
N GLN A 126 20.52 -6.74 -18.39
CA GLN A 126 20.48 -6.10 -19.70
C GLN A 126 19.13 -6.31 -20.39
N THR A 127 18.56 -7.52 -20.34
CA THR A 127 17.22 -7.78 -20.88
C THR A 127 16.15 -6.90 -20.21
N ASN A 128 16.23 -6.73 -18.89
CA ASN A 128 15.32 -5.83 -18.18
C ASN A 128 15.57 -4.35 -18.54
N LEU A 129 16.82 -3.93 -18.70
CA LEU A 129 17.17 -2.57 -19.14
C LEU A 129 16.59 -2.28 -20.53
N GLU A 130 16.73 -3.21 -21.47
CA GLU A 130 16.14 -3.11 -22.81
C GLU A 130 14.61 -2.97 -22.71
N TYR A 131 13.94 -3.79 -21.91
CA TYR A 131 12.50 -3.69 -21.68
C TYR A 131 12.08 -2.31 -21.14
N LEU A 132 12.77 -1.79 -20.12
CA LEU A 132 12.50 -0.46 -19.57
C LEU A 132 12.71 0.67 -20.60
N LEU A 133 13.68 0.50 -21.50
CA LEU A 133 13.96 1.44 -22.58
C LEU A 133 12.93 1.35 -23.73
N MET A 134 12.23 0.22 -23.91
CA MET A 134 11.17 0.08 -24.92
C MET A 134 9.89 0.86 -24.55
N LEU A 135 9.59 1.07 -23.27
CA LEU A 135 8.31 1.64 -22.81
C LEU A 135 8.20 3.15 -23.09
N ASP A 136 7.30 3.60 -23.96
CA ASP A 136 7.20 5.03 -24.30
C ASP A 136 6.71 5.91 -23.12
N VAL A 137 7.34 7.08 -22.95
CA VAL A 137 7.02 8.02 -21.85
C VAL A 137 5.58 8.50 -21.95
N ASN A 138 5.09 8.81 -23.16
CA ASN A 138 3.73 9.32 -23.33
C ASN A 138 2.68 8.24 -23.06
N ASN A 139 2.95 7.00 -23.43
CA ASN A 139 2.10 5.86 -23.11
C ASN A 139 2.04 5.61 -21.59
N LEU A 140 3.20 5.63 -20.91
CA LEU A 140 3.28 5.45 -19.45
C LEU A 140 2.42 6.46 -18.69
N VAL A 141 2.51 7.75 -19.04
CA VAL A 141 1.78 8.81 -18.30
C VAL A 141 0.41 9.13 -18.89
N TRP A 142 -0.08 8.35 -19.86
CA TRP A 142 -1.30 8.64 -20.60
C TRP A 142 -2.52 8.77 -19.67
N SER A 143 -2.74 7.79 -18.80
CA SER A 143 -3.90 7.76 -17.88
C SER A 143 -3.84 8.85 -16.80
N PHE A 144 -2.62 9.22 -16.36
CA PHE A 144 -2.40 10.33 -15.45
C PHE A 144 -2.76 11.67 -16.09
N ARG A 145 -2.32 11.89 -17.34
CA ARG A 145 -2.69 13.09 -18.11
C ARG A 145 -4.19 13.15 -18.36
N LYS A 146 -4.82 12.03 -18.66
CA LYS A 146 -6.28 11.94 -18.85
C LYS A 146 -7.02 12.37 -17.58
N THR A 147 -6.60 11.82 -16.43
CA THR A 147 -7.18 12.15 -15.12
C THR A 147 -6.97 13.62 -14.75
N ALA A 148 -5.81 14.19 -15.07
CA ALA A 148 -5.51 15.61 -14.86
C ALA A 148 -6.15 16.56 -15.89
N GLY A 149 -6.99 16.07 -16.80
CA GLY A 149 -7.61 16.87 -17.85
C GLY A 149 -6.61 17.51 -18.83
N SER A 150 -5.45 16.87 -19.04
CA SER A 150 -4.39 17.32 -19.95
C SER A 150 -4.45 16.63 -21.31
N SER A 151 -3.75 17.19 -22.31
CA SER A 151 -3.53 16.51 -23.58
C SER A 151 -2.84 15.17 -23.36
N THR A 152 -3.34 14.12 -23.98
CA THR A 152 -2.84 12.74 -23.84
C THR A 152 -2.17 12.26 -25.14
N PRO A 153 -0.97 12.76 -25.50
CA PRO A 153 -0.23 12.18 -26.61
C PRO A 153 0.12 10.71 -26.29
N GLY A 154 0.34 9.91 -27.32
CA GLY A 154 0.57 8.46 -27.18
C GLY A 154 -0.73 7.66 -27.11
N LYS A 155 -0.63 6.43 -26.60
CA LYS A 155 -1.72 5.46 -26.48
C LYS A 155 -1.71 4.85 -25.08
N ALA A 156 -2.90 4.67 -24.51
CA ALA A 156 -3.04 3.91 -23.27
C ALA A 156 -2.54 2.47 -23.46
N TYR A 157 -1.93 1.91 -22.44
CA TYR A 157 -1.63 0.47 -22.41
C TYR A 157 -2.91 -0.35 -22.28
N GLY A 158 -2.83 -1.65 -22.60
CA GLY A 158 -3.93 -2.60 -22.43
C GLY A 158 -3.88 -3.31 -21.07
N GLY A 159 -4.51 -4.49 -20.98
CA GLY A 159 -4.48 -5.32 -19.78
C GLY A 159 -5.01 -4.59 -18.55
N TRP A 160 -4.26 -4.59 -17.45
CA TRP A 160 -4.64 -3.89 -16.21
C TRP A 160 -4.36 -2.38 -16.25
N GLU A 161 -3.74 -1.88 -17.31
CA GLU A 161 -3.47 -0.45 -17.53
C GLU A 161 -4.45 0.19 -18.53
N LYS A 162 -5.44 -0.57 -19.03
CA LYS A 162 -6.46 -0.04 -19.94
C LYS A 162 -7.25 1.11 -19.28
N PRO A 163 -7.76 2.09 -20.06
CA PRO A 163 -8.39 3.30 -19.51
C PRO A 163 -9.55 3.07 -18.53
N ASP A 164 -10.26 1.95 -18.67
CA ASP A 164 -11.40 1.54 -17.85
C ASP A 164 -11.02 0.56 -16.72
N SER A 165 -9.76 0.13 -16.61
CA SER A 165 -9.32 -0.72 -15.49
C SER A 165 -9.09 0.11 -14.23
N GLU A 166 -9.64 -0.34 -13.11
CA GLU A 166 -9.50 0.33 -11.81
C GLU A 166 -8.09 0.22 -11.22
N LEU A 167 -7.28 -0.74 -11.67
CA LEU A 167 -5.90 -0.93 -11.20
C LEU A 167 -4.87 -0.07 -11.96
N ARG A 168 -5.27 0.62 -13.03
CA ARG A 168 -4.37 1.40 -13.90
C ARG A 168 -3.51 2.39 -13.09
N GLY A 169 -2.29 2.63 -13.55
CA GLY A 169 -1.27 3.44 -12.89
C GLY A 169 -0.34 2.64 -11.99
N HIS A 170 -0.72 1.44 -11.55
CA HIS A 170 0.13 0.61 -10.70
C HIS A 170 1.42 0.20 -11.41
N PHE A 171 1.35 -0.09 -12.72
CA PHE A 171 2.51 -0.44 -13.53
C PHE A 171 3.50 0.73 -13.62
N VAL A 172 2.99 1.95 -13.69
CA VAL A 172 3.83 3.16 -13.75
C VAL A 172 4.56 3.38 -12.42
N GLY A 173 3.91 3.09 -11.30
CA GLY A 173 4.58 3.05 -9.99
C GLY A 173 5.74 2.05 -9.97
N HIS A 174 5.50 0.82 -10.44
CA HIS A 174 6.57 -0.19 -10.57
C HIS A 174 7.69 0.24 -11.54
N TYR A 175 7.35 0.88 -12.65
CA TYR A 175 8.33 1.41 -13.60
C TYR A 175 9.26 2.44 -12.95
N LEU A 176 8.73 3.30 -12.09
CA LEU A 176 9.54 4.29 -11.36
C LEU A 176 10.57 3.59 -10.45
N SER A 177 10.17 2.60 -9.64
CA SER A 177 11.12 1.82 -8.83
C SER A 177 12.13 1.07 -9.69
N ALA A 178 11.66 0.35 -10.71
CA ALA A 178 12.52 -0.48 -11.57
C ALA A 178 13.56 0.37 -12.32
N SER A 179 13.16 1.53 -12.85
CA SER A 179 14.08 2.42 -13.56
C SER A 179 15.10 3.09 -12.62
N ALA A 180 14.73 3.42 -11.38
CA ALA A 180 15.66 3.94 -10.39
C ALA A 180 16.70 2.90 -9.98
N GLN A 181 16.28 1.67 -9.66
CA GLN A 181 17.18 0.56 -9.31
C GLN A 181 18.10 0.17 -10.48
N MET A 182 17.55 0.12 -11.69
CA MET A 182 18.32 -0.18 -12.90
C MET A 182 19.36 0.92 -13.20
N TRP A 183 18.98 2.19 -13.07
CA TRP A 183 19.93 3.29 -13.23
C TRP A 183 21.02 3.24 -12.16
N ALA A 184 20.67 2.99 -10.90
CA ALA A 184 21.67 2.90 -9.84
C ALA A 184 22.68 1.76 -10.07
N SER A 185 22.23 0.66 -10.68
CA SER A 185 23.08 -0.50 -10.96
C SER A 185 23.96 -0.34 -12.22
N THR A 186 23.53 0.47 -13.20
CA THR A 186 24.15 0.51 -14.55
C THR A 186 24.69 1.88 -14.94
N HIS A 187 24.20 2.95 -14.33
CA HIS A 187 24.40 4.35 -14.72
C HIS A 187 24.08 4.61 -16.21
N ASN A 188 23.07 3.92 -16.75
CA ASN A 188 22.67 4.14 -18.14
C ASN A 188 22.02 5.53 -18.31
N GLU A 189 22.71 6.43 -19.01
CA GLU A 189 22.26 7.83 -19.21
C GLU A 189 20.96 7.95 -20.01
N THR A 190 20.71 7.05 -20.96
CA THR A 190 19.46 7.03 -21.72
C THR A 190 18.28 6.72 -20.80
N LEU A 191 18.43 5.75 -19.90
CA LEU A 191 17.43 5.44 -18.90
C LEU A 191 17.25 6.62 -17.93
N LYS A 192 18.33 7.28 -17.49
CA LYS A 192 18.24 8.45 -16.60
C LYS A 192 17.39 9.57 -17.18
N LYS A 193 17.59 9.90 -18.46
CA LYS A 193 16.79 10.91 -19.17
C LYS A 193 15.31 10.48 -19.24
N LYS A 194 15.07 9.20 -19.52
CA LYS A 194 13.72 8.65 -19.67
C LYS A 194 12.94 8.60 -18.36
N MET A 195 13.51 8.05 -17.28
CA MET A 195 12.87 8.02 -15.96
C MET A 195 12.59 9.45 -15.44
N SER A 196 13.52 10.39 -15.66
CA SER A 196 13.35 11.80 -15.26
C SER A 196 12.23 12.48 -16.06
N ALA A 197 12.07 12.15 -17.34
CA ALA A 197 10.97 12.64 -18.16
C ALA A 197 9.61 12.11 -17.67
N VAL A 198 9.53 10.85 -17.21
CA VAL A 198 8.32 10.29 -16.59
C VAL A 198 7.98 11.06 -15.30
N VAL A 199 8.93 11.23 -14.38
CA VAL A 199 8.73 12.01 -13.14
C VAL A 199 8.26 13.43 -13.47
N SER A 200 8.89 14.09 -14.45
CA SER A 200 8.52 15.45 -14.86
C SER A 200 7.09 15.52 -15.40
N ALA A 201 6.67 14.55 -16.22
CA ALA A 201 5.32 14.50 -16.76
C ALA A 201 4.26 14.19 -15.69
N LEU A 202 4.57 13.31 -14.73
CA LEU A 202 3.72 13.04 -13.58
C LEU A 202 3.61 14.27 -12.66
N SER A 203 4.71 14.98 -12.42
CA SER A 203 4.73 16.23 -11.66
C SER A 203 3.82 17.28 -12.29
N ALA A 204 3.88 17.45 -13.62
CA ALA A 204 2.99 18.36 -14.33
C ALA A 204 1.50 17.98 -14.15
N CYS A 205 1.18 16.68 -14.09
CA CYS A 205 -0.18 16.22 -13.79
C CYS A 205 -0.59 16.59 -12.35
N GLN A 206 0.27 16.30 -11.36
CA GLN A 206 0.00 16.61 -9.95
C GLN A 206 -0.17 18.12 -9.71
N VAL A 207 0.70 18.94 -10.31
CA VAL A 207 0.62 20.41 -10.23
C VAL A 207 -0.68 20.93 -10.84
N LYS A 208 -1.09 20.39 -11.99
CA LYS A 208 -2.35 20.79 -12.62
C LYS A 208 -3.58 20.40 -11.80
N MET A 209 -3.54 19.26 -11.11
CA MET A 209 -4.59 18.87 -10.16
C MET A 209 -4.64 19.83 -8.96
N GLY A 210 -3.50 20.37 -8.53
CA GLY A 210 -3.42 21.45 -7.54
C GLY A 210 -3.70 21.04 -6.08
N THR A 211 -4.05 19.79 -5.83
CA THR A 211 -4.43 19.28 -4.49
C THR A 211 -3.36 18.42 -3.83
N GLY A 212 -2.30 18.06 -4.55
CA GLY A 212 -1.34 17.02 -4.15
C GLY A 212 -1.71 15.62 -4.61
N TYR A 213 -2.92 15.44 -5.13
CA TYR A 213 -3.37 14.18 -5.70
C TYR A 213 -2.60 13.81 -6.97
N LEU A 214 -2.16 12.55 -7.04
CA LEU A 214 -1.59 11.96 -8.24
C LEU A 214 -2.02 10.49 -8.35
N SER A 215 -2.79 10.18 -9.39
CA SER A 215 -3.17 8.82 -9.78
C SER A 215 -3.55 8.79 -11.25
N ALA A 216 -3.64 7.59 -11.82
CA ALA A 216 -4.14 7.33 -13.16
C ALA A 216 -5.69 7.24 -13.22
N PHE A 217 -6.36 7.38 -12.08
CA PHE A 217 -7.82 7.34 -11.94
C PHE A 217 -8.34 8.49 -11.04
N PRO A 218 -9.63 8.87 -11.16
CA PRO A 218 -10.22 9.91 -10.32
C PRO A 218 -10.29 9.51 -8.84
N SER A 219 -10.37 10.51 -7.94
CA SER A 219 -10.39 10.27 -6.49
C SER A 219 -11.62 9.48 -6.01
N GLU A 220 -12.66 9.39 -6.82
CA GLU A 220 -13.90 8.64 -6.54
C GLU A 220 -13.65 7.14 -6.24
N LEU A 221 -12.57 6.54 -6.78
CA LEU A 221 -12.23 5.16 -6.42
C LEU A 221 -11.88 5.02 -4.93
N PHE A 222 -11.30 6.04 -4.32
CA PHE A 222 -11.07 6.06 -2.86
C PHE A 222 -12.37 6.30 -2.10
N ASP A 223 -13.31 7.07 -2.66
CA ASP A 223 -14.62 7.28 -2.03
C ASP A 223 -15.36 5.93 -1.95
N ARG A 224 -15.27 5.10 -2.99
CA ARG A 224 -15.78 3.71 -2.97
C ARG A 224 -15.07 2.81 -1.97
N PHE A 225 -13.74 2.86 -1.93
CA PHE A 225 -12.93 2.08 -0.98
C PHE A 225 -13.34 2.39 0.47
N GLU A 226 -13.37 3.67 0.82
CA GLU A 226 -13.72 4.15 2.16
C GLU A 226 -15.21 3.96 2.45
N ALA A 227 -16.03 3.86 1.40
CA ALA A 227 -17.43 3.47 1.49
C ALA A 227 -17.64 1.94 1.68
N ILE A 228 -16.58 1.13 1.70
CA ILE A 228 -16.64 -0.35 1.66
C ILE A 228 -17.52 -0.81 0.50
N LYS A 229 -17.34 -0.20 -0.66
CA LYS A 229 -17.98 -0.61 -1.91
C LYS A 229 -16.94 -1.32 -2.78
N PRO A 230 -17.36 -2.28 -3.62
CA PRO A 230 -16.45 -2.95 -4.53
C PRO A 230 -15.65 -1.92 -5.32
N VAL A 231 -14.33 -2.05 -5.33
CA VAL A 231 -13.36 -1.28 -6.11
C VAL A 231 -12.04 -2.05 -6.10
N TRP A 232 -11.23 -1.91 -7.14
CA TRP A 232 -9.97 -2.64 -7.18
C TRP A 232 -8.77 -1.87 -6.64
N ALA A 233 -8.35 -2.22 -5.43
CA ALA A 233 -7.04 -1.90 -4.84
C ALA A 233 -6.50 -0.48 -5.11
N PRO A 234 -7.28 0.60 -4.90
CA PRO A 234 -6.81 1.96 -5.21
C PRO A 234 -5.63 2.38 -4.31
N TYR A 235 -5.62 1.99 -3.03
CA TYR A 235 -4.50 2.28 -2.12
C TYR A 235 -3.23 1.49 -2.46
N TYR A 236 -3.36 0.24 -2.94
CA TYR A 236 -2.23 -0.52 -3.50
C TYR A 236 -1.55 0.23 -4.65
N THR A 237 -2.33 0.82 -5.55
CA THR A 237 -1.81 1.58 -6.70
C THR A 237 -1.05 2.81 -6.23
N ILE A 238 -1.58 3.54 -5.25
CA ILE A 238 -0.90 4.70 -4.65
C ILE A 238 0.39 4.28 -3.97
N HIS A 239 0.40 3.14 -3.26
CA HIS A 239 1.64 2.63 -2.68
C HIS A 239 2.71 2.43 -3.76
N LYS A 240 2.39 1.86 -4.94
CA LYS A 240 3.40 1.71 -6.01
C LYS A 240 3.93 3.04 -6.52
N ILE A 241 3.06 4.04 -6.65
CA ILE A 241 3.46 5.38 -7.09
C ILE A 241 4.35 6.05 -6.04
N LEU A 242 3.98 5.98 -4.76
CA LEU A 242 4.77 6.53 -3.65
C LEU A 242 6.13 5.85 -3.53
N ALA A 243 6.17 4.52 -3.56
CA ALA A 243 7.41 3.75 -3.49
C ALA A 243 8.31 4.08 -4.68
N GLY A 244 7.74 4.10 -5.89
CA GLY A 244 8.44 4.47 -7.11
C GLY A 244 9.04 5.87 -7.07
N LEU A 245 8.26 6.87 -6.65
CA LEU A 245 8.78 8.24 -6.53
C LEU A 245 9.82 8.36 -5.40
N LEU A 246 9.68 7.62 -4.30
CA LEU A 246 10.67 7.60 -3.23
C LEU A 246 11.99 6.99 -3.71
N ASP A 247 11.93 5.89 -4.47
CA ASP A 247 13.10 5.24 -5.08
C ASP A 247 13.82 6.18 -6.07
N GLN A 248 13.07 6.98 -6.83
CA GLN A 248 13.65 8.01 -7.71
C GLN A 248 14.48 9.04 -6.93
N TYR A 249 14.09 9.34 -5.69
CA TYR A 249 14.87 10.20 -4.81
C TYR A 249 16.04 9.46 -4.17
N THR A 250 15.80 8.33 -3.50
CA THR A 250 16.81 7.64 -2.69
C THR A 250 17.93 6.99 -3.51
N LEU A 251 17.61 6.52 -4.73
CA LEU A 251 18.56 5.85 -5.62
C LEU A 251 19.03 6.75 -6.76
N ALA A 252 18.42 7.91 -6.97
CA ALA A 252 18.67 8.73 -8.15
C ALA A 252 18.72 10.23 -7.91
N ASP A 253 18.70 10.68 -6.65
CA ASP A 253 18.79 12.07 -6.22
C ASP A 253 17.76 13.00 -6.90
N ASN A 254 16.61 12.45 -7.31
CA ASN A 254 15.57 13.23 -7.95
C ASN A 254 14.77 14.04 -6.90
N ALA A 255 15.21 15.26 -6.62
CA ALA A 255 14.58 16.16 -5.66
C ALA A 255 13.12 16.54 -6.02
N GLN A 256 12.74 16.50 -7.31
CA GLN A 256 11.35 16.71 -7.72
C GLN A 256 10.47 15.55 -7.23
N ALA A 257 10.94 14.32 -7.35
CA ALA A 257 10.21 13.14 -6.89
C ALA A 257 9.93 13.20 -5.38
N LEU A 258 10.90 13.61 -4.55
CA LEU A 258 10.67 13.79 -3.11
C LEU A 258 9.57 14.82 -2.81
N LYS A 259 9.56 15.95 -3.53
CA LYS A 259 8.50 16.97 -3.37
C LYS A 259 7.13 16.39 -3.71
N MET A 260 7.05 15.59 -4.78
CA MET A 260 5.81 14.94 -5.19
C MET A 260 5.31 13.95 -4.14
N VAL A 261 6.19 13.08 -3.61
CA VAL A 261 5.85 12.11 -2.55
C VAL A 261 5.29 12.81 -1.33
N LYS A 262 5.99 13.83 -0.81
CA LYS A 262 5.52 14.58 0.36
C LYS A 262 4.13 15.16 0.13
N TRP A 263 3.90 15.76 -1.04
CA TRP A 263 2.62 16.37 -1.36
C TRP A 263 1.49 15.33 -1.52
N MET A 264 1.79 14.15 -2.08
CA MET A 264 0.85 13.04 -2.11
C MET A 264 0.51 12.54 -0.70
N VAL A 265 1.52 12.40 0.17
CA VAL A 265 1.29 11.93 1.54
C VAL A 265 0.49 12.94 2.34
N ASP A 266 0.71 14.25 2.17
CA ASP A 266 -0.13 15.29 2.76
C ASP A 266 -1.61 15.16 2.32
N TYR A 267 -1.85 14.87 1.03
CA TYR A 267 -3.21 14.62 0.53
C TYR A 267 -3.86 13.41 1.21
N PHE A 268 -3.17 12.27 1.24
CA PHE A 268 -3.72 11.04 1.83
C PHE A 268 -3.82 11.09 3.35
N TYR A 269 -2.92 11.80 4.03
CA TYR A 269 -3.01 12.08 5.45
C TYR A 269 -4.34 12.80 5.78
N ASN A 270 -4.62 13.89 5.08
CA ASN A 270 -5.88 14.64 5.26
C ASN A 270 -7.10 13.78 4.92
N ARG A 271 -7.00 12.96 3.87
CA ARG A 271 -8.08 12.07 3.46
C ARG A 271 -8.42 11.04 4.53
N VAL A 272 -7.43 10.31 5.03
CA VAL A 272 -7.63 9.31 6.10
C VAL A 272 -8.14 9.97 7.39
N ARG A 273 -7.63 11.15 7.75
CA ARG A 273 -8.15 11.95 8.87
C ARG A 273 -9.64 12.29 8.67
N ASN A 274 -10.05 12.66 7.47
CA ASN A 274 -11.45 12.96 7.17
C ASN A 274 -12.34 11.72 7.26
N VAL A 275 -11.87 10.55 6.80
CA VAL A 275 -12.61 9.27 6.93
C VAL A 275 -12.85 8.95 8.40
N ILE A 276 -11.79 9.02 9.22
CA ILE A 276 -11.86 8.73 10.65
C ILE A 276 -12.80 9.72 11.37
N THR A 277 -12.74 11.00 10.99
CA THR A 277 -13.53 12.06 11.62
C THR A 277 -15.00 12.01 11.23
N ASN A 278 -15.31 11.73 9.96
CA ASN A 278 -16.67 11.72 9.44
C ASN A 278 -17.39 10.38 9.65
N TYR A 279 -16.65 9.28 9.79
CA TYR A 279 -17.20 7.96 10.01
C TYR A 279 -16.74 7.38 11.34
N SER A 280 -15.62 6.67 11.36
CA SER A 280 -14.99 6.13 12.57
C SER A 280 -13.62 5.56 12.24
N VAL A 281 -12.81 5.30 13.27
CA VAL A 281 -11.56 4.53 13.11
C VAL A 281 -11.84 3.09 12.65
N GLU A 282 -12.92 2.49 13.12
CA GLU A 282 -13.35 1.15 12.70
C GLU A 282 -13.67 1.11 11.20
N ARG A 283 -14.39 2.12 10.69
CA ARG A 283 -14.70 2.25 9.26
C ARG A 283 -13.42 2.26 8.41
N HIS A 284 -12.41 3.00 8.87
CA HIS A 284 -11.10 3.04 8.23
C HIS A 284 -10.47 1.64 8.21
N TYR A 285 -10.36 0.95 9.35
CA TYR A 285 -9.79 -0.40 9.39
C TYR A 285 -10.56 -1.43 8.57
N LEU A 286 -11.90 -1.36 8.56
CA LEU A 286 -12.72 -2.24 7.74
C LEU A 286 -12.45 -2.06 6.24
N SER A 287 -12.17 -0.82 5.80
CA SER A 287 -11.81 -0.56 4.41
C SER A 287 -10.47 -1.18 4.00
N LEU A 288 -9.54 -1.38 4.95
CA LEU A 288 -8.23 -2.02 4.71
C LEU A 288 -8.31 -3.53 4.47
N ASN A 289 -9.50 -4.14 4.53
CA ASN A 289 -9.70 -5.50 4.03
C ASN A 289 -9.54 -5.56 2.50
N GLU A 290 -9.66 -4.43 1.81
CA GLU A 290 -9.24 -4.28 0.42
C GLU A 290 -7.73 -3.96 0.35
N GLU A 291 -7.06 -4.42 -0.72
CA GLU A 291 -5.60 -4.41 -0.81
C GLU A 291 -5.00 -2.98 -0.79
N THR A 292 -4.14 -2.74 0.21
CA THR A 292 -3.37 -1.48 0.36
C THR A 292 -1.88 -1.63 0.01
N GLY A 293 -1.40 -2.88 -0.14
CA GLY A 293 0.02 -3.20 -0.29
C GLY A 293 0.86 -2.78 0.93
N GLY A 294 2.16 -2.56 0.75
CA GLY A 294 3.08 -2.06 1.78
C GLY A 294 3.07 -0.55 1.98
N MET A 295 1.90 0.06 2.15
CA MET A 295 1.79 1.52 2.37
C MET A 295 2.56 1.97 3.62
N ASN A 296 2.49 1.18 4.69
CA ASN A 296 3.25 1.39 5.91
C ASN A 296 4.77 1.49 5.67
N ASP A 297 5.36 0.56 4.91
CA ASP A 297 6.81 0.51 4.64
C ASP A 297 7.30 1.78 3.94
N VAL A 298 6.60 2.23 2.89
CA VAL A 298 6.98 3.46 2.19
C VAL A 298 6.86 4.70 3.07
N LEU A 299 5.86 4.76 3.97
CA LEU A 299 5.68 5.87 4.89
C LEU A 299 6.74 5.90 6.01
N TYR A 300 7.14 4.74 6.54
CA TYR A 300 8.26 4.65 7.48
C TYR A 300 9.58 5.07 6.83
N LYS A 301 9.84 4.66 5.59
CA LYS A 301 11.01 5.10 4.81
C LYS A 301 10.99 6.60 4.56
N LEU A 302 9.83 7.16 4.22
CA LEU A 302 9.72 8.61 4.04
C LEU A 302 9.93 9.37 5.36
N PHE A 303 9.44 8.84 6.48
CA PHE A 303 9.69 9.39 7.81
C PHE A 303 11.19 9.41 8.15
N SER A 304 11.93 8.34 7.88
CA SER A 304 13.36 8.29 8.16
C SER A 304 14.16 9.33 7.37
N ILE A 305 13.69 9.70 6.18
CA ILE A 305 14.29 10.72 5.31
C ILE A 305 13.92 12.15 5.75
N THR A 306 12.66 12.37 6.12
CA THR A 306 12.12 13.73 6.30
C THR A 306 11.99 14.17 7.75
N GLY A 307 11.88 13.22 8.68
CA GLY A 307 11.56 13.48 10.08
C GLY A 307 10.15 14.00 10.35
N ASP A 308 9.27 14.06 9.34
CA ASP A 308 7.92 14.62 9.48
C ASP A 308 6.98 13.61 10.17
N PRO A 309 6.46 13.92 11.38
CA PRO A 309 5.64 13.00 12.15
C PRO A 309 4.34 12.60 11.44
N LYS A 310 3.83 13.38 10.47
CA LYS A 310 2.63 13.01 9.72
C LYS A 310 2.79 11.70 8.96
N HIS A 311 3.98 11.46 8.41
CA HIS A 311 4.28 10.22 7.68
C HIS A 311 4.16 9.01 8.60
N LEU A 312 4.64 9.15 9.83
CA LEU A 312 4.58 8.12 10.85
C LEU A 312 3.15 7.88 11.35
N VAL A 313 2.41 8.96 11.63
CA VAL A 313 1.00 8.89 12.04
C VAL A 313 0.17 8.20 10.96
N LEU A 314 0.45 8.41 9.68
CA LEU A 314 -0.21 7.72 8.58
C LEU A 314 0.25 6.27 8.40
N ALA A 315 1.48 5.92 8.81
CA ALA A 315 2.01 4.55 8.67
C ALA A 315 1.40 3.53 9.64
N HIS A 316 0.86 3.98 10.77
CA HIS A 316 0.26 3.11 11.79
C HIS A 316 -1.15 2.60 11.46
N PRO A 317 -2.07 3.44 10.94
CA PRO A 317 -3.42 2.99 10.60
C PRO A 317 -3.55 2.43 9.18
N VAL A 318 -2.49 2.30 8.38
CA VAL A 318 -2.61 1.93 6.94
C VAL A 318 -1.77 0.71 6.57
#